data_AF-A0A1V6QEE8-F1
#
_entry.id   AF-A0A1V6QEE8-F1
#
_cell.length_a   1.000
_cell.length_b   1.000
_cell.length_c   1.000
_cell.angle_alpha   90.00
_cell.angle_beta   90.00
_cell.angle_gamma   90.00
#
_symmetry.space_group_name_H-M   'P 1'
#
loop_
_entity.id
_entity.type
_entity.pdbx_description
1 polymer ?
#
loop_
_entity_poly.entity_id
_entity_poly.type
_entity_poly.pdbx_seq_one_letter_code
_entity_poly.pdbx_strand_id
1 'polypeptide(L)'
;MAVPRCYRCKVRSLECQYQHTSPISGENNVSPGLGQQPFPNLVDFEAFSGNSGLRYNMADEMPTGIDFACEDTPMENMLPPFPDYNLDWQEVMENMQDFAVPDQLRLNDSPSRSVLAGEIYQARIIYSVKQMKALPGVFVSEGRTSFIHKHLYEPYTPRAIQDVLGVCALYDRKTESNQDLVYRIISQLADRLVSRFATVPVLEQLASVQALTLLQIIRLFDGDIRQRADAERTEPLFIAWIRQLQHRSQQILGTKADITCPSSSSRTVSWQDWLFAESVRRTIIVGYTLQGLYCFLKNGWDDSHHEFENLSFYAQNTLWAATSESQWHSGLQRCNPIPVRFSSWDEDISVAKPVDIEDLGMMMMVLIKGIDHCSLWAGDHYAERFGLVS
;
A
#
# COMPACT_ATOMS: atom_id res chain seq x y z
N MET A 1 9.91 4.16 41.44
CA MET A 1 10.25 4.65 40.08
C MET A 1 8.99 4.54 39.23
N ALA A 2 8.77 5.44 38.28
CA ALA A 2 7.66 5.27 37.34
C ALA A 2 8.01 4.14 36.36
N VAL A 3 7.08 3.22 36.11
CA VAL A 3 7.25 2.20 35.06
C VAL A 3 7.17 2.91 33.70
N PRO A 4 8.11 2.68 32.77
CA PRO A 4 8.06 3.33 31.46
C PRO A 4 6.81 2.88 30.70
N ARG A 5 5.95 3.83 30.29
CA ARG A 5 4.78 3.54 29.44
C ARG A 5 5.26 2.92 28.12
N CYS A 6 4.57 1.88 27.63
CA CYS A 6 4.80 1.36 26.28
C CYS A 6 4.48 2.43 25.22
N TYR A 7 5.00 2.26 24.00
CA TYR A 7 4.86 3.28 22.95
C TYR A 7 3.39 3.62 22.63
N ARG A 8 2.52 2.61 22.48
CA ARG A 8 1.07 2.78 22.29
C ARG A 8 0.46 3.68 23.38
N CYS A 9 0.69 3.35 24.65
CA CYS A 9 0.19 4.14 25.79
C CYS A 9 0.73 5.58 25.79
N LYS A 10 2.00 5.76 25.41
CA LYS A 10 2.66 7.07 25.36
C LYS A 10 2.05 7.98 24.29
N VAL A 11 1.71 7.44 23.11
CA VAL A 11 1.18 8.25 21.99
C VAL A 11 -0.34 8.41 22.04
N ARG A 12 -1.09 7.33 22.28
CA ARG A 12 -2.56 7.39 22.45
C ARG A 12 -2.98 8.02 23.80
N SER A 13 -2.03 8.54 24.58
CA SER A 13 -2.21 9.16 25.91
C SER A 13 -2.84 8.27 26.99
N LEU A 14 -2.98 6.97 26.72
CA LEU A 14 -3.55 5.98 27.62
C LEU A 14 -2.65 5.72 28.85
N GLU A 15 -3.26 5.26 29.94
CA GLU A 15 -2.53 4.68 31.06
C GLU A 15 -2.11 3.24 30.71
N CYS A 16 -0.91 2.85 31.16
CA CYS A 16 -0.30 1.58 30.79
C CYS A 16 -0.35 0.63 31.99
N GLN A 17 -1.29 -0.31 31.95
CA GLN A 17 -1.48 -1.30 33.00
C GLN A 17 -0.50 -2.46 32.82
N TYR A 18 0.39 -2.64 33.78
CA TYR A 18 1.31 -3.78 33.84
C TYR A 18 0.84 -4.75 34.92
N GLN A 19 0.47 -5.97 34.51
CA GLN A 19 0.06 -7.01 35.47
C GLN A 19 1.29 -7.47 36.27
N HIS A 20 1.29 -7.19 37.57
CA HIS A 20 2.31 -7.65 38.50
C HIS A 20 1.95 -9.04 39.04
N THR A 21 2.51 -10.09 38.42
CA THR A 21 2.52 -11.44 39.00
C THR A 21 3.45 -11.50 40.22
N SER A 22 2.87 -11.36 41.41
CA SER A 22 3.58 -11.54 42.68
C SER A 22 3.99 -13.02 42.88
N PRO A 23 5.21 -13.31 43.37
CA PRO A 23 5.63 -14.68 43.62
C PRO A 23 4.86 -15.29 44.80
N ILE A 24 4.24 -16.45 44.58
CA ILE A 24 3.45 -17.16 45.60
C ILE A 24 4.40 -17.86 46.59
N SER A 25 4.30 -17.49 47.87
CA SER A 25 4.98 -18.18 48.97
C SER A 25 4.23 -19.45 49.36
N GLY A 26 4.66 -20.62 48.89
CA GLY A 26 4.06 -21.90 49.22
C GLY A 26 4.51 -22.44 50.59
N GLU A 27 3.56 -22.68 51.50
CA GLU A 27 3.79 -23.43 52.74
C GLU A 27 3.66 -24.94 52.48
N ASN A 28 4.58 -25.74 53.01
CA ASN A 28 4.55 -27.20 52.86
C ASN A 28 3.54 -27.84 53.81
N ASN A 29 2.66 -28.69 53.28
CA ASN A 29 1.94 -29.71 54.06
C ASN A 29 1.94 -31.04 53.30
N VAL A 30 2.17 -32.15 54.02
CA VAL A 30 2.46 -33.48 53.46
C VAL A 30 1.43 -34.50 53.91
N SER A 31 0.92 -35.33 52.99
CA SER A 31 0.31 -36.64 53.29
C SER A 31 0.25 -37.54 52.02
N PRO A 32 0.16 -38.89 52.15
CA PRO A 32 0.83 -39.78 51.19
C PRO A 32 -0.01 -40.95 50.59
N GLY A 33 0.54 -41.59 49.54
CA GLY A 33 0.11 -42.88 48.98
C GLY A 33 -0.60 -42.77 47.60
N LEU A 34 -0.61 -43.79 46.73
CA LEU A 34 -0.09 -45.17 46.82
C LEU A 34 -0.03 -45.81 45.39
N GLY A 35 0.85 -46.79 45.16
CA GLY A 35 0.75 -47.75 44.03
C GLY A 35 1.52 -47.42 42.74
N GLN A 36 1.84 -48.45 41.94
CA GLN A 36 2.63 -48.38 40.69
C GLN A 36 2.13 -49.40 39.63
N GLN A 37 2.63 -49.25 38.38
CA GLN A 37 2.81 -50.27 37.32
C GLN A 37 1.59 -50.59 36.40
N PRO A 38 1.81 -51.18 35.19
CA PRO A 38 2.77 -50.77 34.16
C PRO A 38 2.23 -50.89 32.70
N PHE A 39 3.02 -50.49 31.68
CA PHE A 39 2.86 -50.93 30.27
C PHE A 39 4.22 -51.26 29.62
N PRO A 40 4.28 -52.13 28.58
CA PRO A 40 5.55 -52.71 28.11
C PRO A 40 6.14 -52.19 26.77
N ASN A 41 7.47 -52.25 26.69
CA ASN A 41 8.40 -52.51 25.56
C ASN A 41 7.84 -53.24 24.30
N LEU A 42 8.44 -53.25 23.09
CA LEU A 42 9.67 -52.69 22.47
C LEU A 42 9.62 -52.99 20.94
N VAL A 43 10.26 -52.22 20.04
CA VAL A 43 11.11 -52.73 18.91
C VAL A 43 12.03 -51.62 18.36
N ASP A 44 13.26 -51.98 17.98
CA ASP A 44 14.30 -51.18 17.30
C ASP A 44 14.29 -51.45 15.75
N PHE A 45 15.23 -51.05 14.86
CA PHE A 45 16.57 -50.43 14.95
C PHE A 45 16.99 -49.76 13.61
N GLU A 46 18.27 -49.32 13.53
CA GLU A 46 19.06 -48.89 12.35
C GLU A 46 18.78 -47.51 11.69
N ALA A 47 19.65 -47.07 10.78
CA ALA A 47 20.86 -46.26 11.07
C ALA A 47 21.72 -46.03 9.81
N PHE A 48 22.24 -44.81 9.58
CA PHE A 48 23.37 -44.53 8.67
C PHE A 48 24.12 -43.24 9.11
N SER A 49 25.38 -43.06 8.68
CA SER A 49 26.34 -42.12 9.31
C SER A 49 27.10 -41.21 8.33
N GLY A 50 27.53 -40.02 8.78
CA GLY A 50 28.26 -39.01 7.99
C GLY A 50 28.94 -37.91 8.83
N ASN A 51 30.14 -38.22 9.35
CA ASN A 51 31.03 -37.39 10.19
C ASN A 51 31.45 -36.04 9.53
N SER A 52 31.92 -34.95 10.18
CA SER A 52 32.47 -34.70 11.55
C SER A 52 32.27 -33.21 11.96
N GLY A 53 32.08 -32.83 13.24
CA GLY A 53 33.14 -32.35 14.18
C GLY A 53 33.26 -30.80 14.25
N LEU A 54 33.42 -30.09 15.40
CA LEU A 54 33.71 -30.46 16.79
C LEU A 54 33.02 -29.53 17.85
N ARG A 55 32.44 -30.19 18.86
CA ARG A 55 32.03 -29.79 20.24
C ARG A 55 32.35 -28.39 20.82
N TYR A 56 31.39 -27.87 21.60
CA TYR A 56 31.46 -27.78 23.08
C TYR A 56 30.07 -28.05 23.69
N ASN A 57 30.00 -28.51 24.95
CA ASN A 57 28.76 -28.95 25.62
C ASN A 57 28.50 -28.19 26.93
N MET A 58 27.23 -27.97 27.31
CA MET A 58 26.64 -28.44 28.59
C MET A 58 25.13 -28.12 28.72
N ALA A 59 24.37 -29.14 29.18
CA ALA A 59 23.16 -29.18 30.03
C ALA A 59 22.21 -27.96 30.21
N ASP A 60 20.88 -28.12 30.38
CA ASP A 60 20.00 -29.29 30.19
C ASP A 60 18.51 -28.88 30.13
N GLU A 61 17.68 -29.79 29.58
CA GLU A 61 16.23 -30.05 29.78
C GLU A 61 15.15 -28.93 29.86
N MET A 62 14.03 -29.17 29.15
CA MET A 62 12.72 -28.51 29.34
C MET A 62 11.65 -29.53 29.78
N PRO A 63 10.65 -29.10 30.58
CA PRO A 63 9.27 -29.58 30.52
C PRO A 63 8.35 -28.48 29.90
N THR A 64 7.50 -28.68 28.88
CA THR A 64 6.39 -29.63 28.64
C THR A 64 5.10 -29.38 29.44
N GLY A 65 4.15 -28.66 28.83
CA GLY A 65 2.71 -28.69 29.13
C GLY A 65 2.24 -27.95 30.40
N ILE A 66 0.94 -27.74 30.63
CA ILE A 66 -0.25 -27.95 29.78
C ILE A 66 -1.38 -27.02 30.33
N ASP A 67 -2.40 -26.71 29.50
CA ASP A 67 -3.71 -26.10 29.79
C ASP A 67 -3.87 -25.03 30.91
N PHE A 68 -4.44 -23.88 30.53
CA PHE A 68 -5.46 -23.22 31.35
C PHE A 68 -6.65 -22.83 30.48
N ALA A 69 -7.86 -23.10 30.98
CA ALA A 69 -9.10 -22.90 30.25
C ALA A 69 -9.54 -21.42 30.21
N CYS A 70 -10.34 -21.07 29.21
CA CYS A 70 -11.02 -19.78 29.14
C CYS A 70 -12.26 -19.77 30.05
N GLU A 71 -12.43 -18.71 30.84
CA GLU A 71 -13.73 -18.31 31.37
C GLU A 71 -14.02 -16.87 30.91
N ASP A 72 -14.96 -16.73 29.97
CA ASP A 72 -15.38 -15.43 29.44
C ASP A 72 -16.13 -14.60 30.49
N THR A 73 -15.86 -13.29 30.52
CA THR A 73 -16.90 -12.30 30.87
C THR A 73 -16.84 -11.11 29.88
N PRO A 74 -17.98 -10.54 29.46
CA PRO A 74 -18.06 -9.87 28.15
C PRO A 74 -18.23 -8.33 28.22
N MET A 75 -18.42 -7.74 27.03
CA MET A 75 -18.96 -6.38 26.75
C MET A 75 -17.95 -5.26 26.42
N GLU A 76 -16.89 -5.56 25.67
CA GLU A 76 -16.11 -4.54 24.92
C GLU A 76 -16.01 -4.83 23.39
N ASN A 77 -16.74 -5.84 22.90
CA ASN A 77 -16.79 -6.22 21.49
C ASN A 77 -17.95 -5.54 20.73
N MET A 78 -17.62 -4.96 19.57
CA MET A 78 -18.51 -4.88 18.40
C MET A 78 -17.76 -5.05 17.08
N LEU A 79 -16.48 -4.67 17.02
CA LEU A 79 -15.62 -4.82 15.85
C LEU A 79 -14.49 -5.82 16.15
N PRO A 80 -14.12 -6.72 15.22
CA PRO A 80 -13.08 -7.72 15.47
C PRO A 80 -11.68 -7.07 15.55
N PRO A 81 -10.92 -7.25 16.65
CA PRO A 81 -9.50 -6.89 16.69
C PRO A 81 -8.70 -7.84 15.79
N PHE A 82 -7.67 -7.33 15.10
CA PHE A 82 -6.89 -8.10 14.13
C PHE A 82 -6.12 -9.28 14.81
N PRO A 83 -6.49 -10.55 14.58
CA PRO A 83 -5.84 -11.71 15.19
C PRO A 83 -4.82 -12.38 14.25
N ASP A 84 -4.06 -13.34 14.79
CA ASP A 84 -3.04 -14.11 14.07
C ASP A 84 -3.57 -14.81 12.81
N TYR A 85 -3.13 -14.32 11.64
CA TYR A 85 -3.08 -14.98 10.32
C TYR A 85 -4.37 -15.60 9.72
N ASN A 86 -5.48 -15.65 10.47
CA ASN A 86 -6.73 -16.32 10.11
C ASN A 86 -7.87 -15.36 9.73
N LEU A 87 -7.64 -14.04 9.73
CA LEU A 87 -8.61 -13.10 9.14
C LEU A 87 -8.63 -13.27 7.62
N ASP A 88 -9.84 -13.40 7.06
CA ASP A 88 -9.96 -13.25 5.61
C ASP A 88 -9.87 -11.77 5.23
N TRP A 89 -8.73 -11.40 4.65
CA TRP A 89 -8.52 -10.07 4.11
C TRP A 89 -9.52 -9.71 3.00
N GLN A 90 -10.21 -10.68 2.36
CA GLN A 90 -11.31 -10.35 1.46
C GLN A 90 -12.47 -9.71 2.24
N GLU A 91 -12.87 -10.29 3.38
CA GLU A 91 -13.83 -9.69 4.34
C GLU A 91 -13.37 -8.31 4.83
N VAL A 92 -12.08 -8.14 5.11
CA VAL A 92 -11.47 -6.84 5.52
C VAL A 92 -11.50 -5.79 4.39
N MET A 93 -11.33 -6.21 3.12
CA MET A 93 -11.41 -5.30 1.97
C MET A 93 -12.85 -4.98 1.56
N GLU A 94 -13.81 -5.85 1.90
CA GLU A 94 -15.24 -5.63 1.66
C GLU A 94 -15.88 -4.74 2.75
N ASN A 95 -15.57 -4.98 4.02
CA ASN A 95 -16.21 -4.32 5.16
C ASN A 95 -15.25 -3.37 5.91
N MET A 96 -14.32 -2.73 5.19
CA MET A 96 -13.19 -1.99 5.78
C MET A 96 -13.57 -0.90 6.79
N GLN A 97 -14.77 -0.31 6.70
CA GLN A 97 -15.27 0.64 7.70
C GLN A 97 -15.51 0.04 9.09
N ASP A 98 -15.68 -1.28 9.18
CA ASP A 98 -16.04 -2.01 10.40
C ASP A 98 -14.85 -2.77 11.02
N PHE A 99 -13.63 -2.63 10.47
CA PHE A 99 -12.44 -3.32 10.99
C PHE A 99 -11.57 -2.42 11.87
N ALA A 100 -11.16 -2.98 13.01
CA ALA A 100 -10.14 -2.40 13.87
C ALA A 100 -8.76 -2.51 13.21
N VAL A 101 -7.92 -1.50 13.40
CA VAL A 101 -6.60 -1.48 12.74
C VAL A 101 -5.57 -2.30 13.53
N PRO A 102 -4.67 -3.06 12.86
CA PRO A 102 -3.48 -3.61 13.49
C PRO A 102 -2.69 -2.54 14.27
N ASP A 103 -1.94 -2.95 15.30
CA ASP A 103 -1.07 -2.05 16.07
C ASP A 103 0.33 -2.68 16.17
N GLN A 104 0.90 -3.07 15.01
CA GLN A 104 2.18 -3.80 14.91
C GLN A 104 3.38 -2.84 15.03
N LEU A 105 3.48 -2.24 16.21
CA LEU A 105 4.58 -1.38 16.63
C LEU A 105 5.81 -2.24 16.99
N ARG A 106 6.79 -2.30 16.08
CA ARG A 106 8.08 -2.96 16.34
C ARG A 106 8.92 -2.12 17.29
N LEU A 107 9.59 -2.77 18.25
CA LEU A 107 10.27 -2.11 19.38
C LEU A 107 11.39 -1.13 18.98
N ASN A 108 11.91 -1.23 17.75
CA ASN A 108 13.05 -0.45 17.26
C ASN A 108 12.68 0.58 16.17
N ASP A 109 11.48 0.52 15.59
CA ASP A 109 11.06 1.45 14.55
C ASP A 109 10.55 2.73 15.23
N SER A 110 11.29 3.84 15.08
CA SER A 110 11.14 5.07 15.87
C SER A 110 10.20 6.08 15.19
N PRO A 111 8.90 6.14 15.52
CA PRO A 111 7.90 6.83 14.71
C PRO A 111 7.79 8.29 15.16
N SER A 112 8.83 9.07 14.85
CA SER A 112 8.85 10.53 15.08
C SER A 112 8.17 11.31 13.96
N ARG A 113 7.77 10.63 12.87
CA ARG A 113 7.12 11.21 11.68
C ARG A 113 6.04 10.31 11.04
N SER A 114 5.99 9.02 11.38
CA SER A 114 5.14 8.03 10.75
C SER A 114 3.65 8.25 11.05
N VAL A 115 2.77 7.95 10.09
CA VAL A 115 1.32 8.17 10.25
C VAL A 115 0.72 6.99 11.02
N LEU A 116 0.15 7.26 12.20
CA LEU A 116 -0.45 6.23 13.05
C LEU A 116 -1.95 6.09 12.82
N ALA A 117 -2.45 4.86 13.01
CA ALA A 117 -3.85 4.51 12.95
C ALA A 117 -4.68 5.00 14.14
N GLY A 118 -5.99 5.08 13.91
CA GLY A 118 -7.00 5.23 14.97
C GLY A 118 -7.33 3.89 15.62
N GLU A 119 -8.59 3.73 16.02
CA GLU A 119 -9.12 2.44 16.50
C GLU A 119 -9.64 1.61 15.31
N ILE A 120 -10.38 2.25 14.40
CA ILE A 120 -10.79 1.72 13.09
C ILE A 120 -10.00 2.37 11.94
N TYR A 121 -10.10 1.80 10.74
CA TYR A 121 -9.48 2.39 9.55
C TYR A 121 -10.00 3.81 9.30
N GLN A 122 -9.08 4.77 9.22
CA GLN A 122 -9.42 6.18 9.03
C GLN A 122 -10.09 6.37 7.67
N ALA A 123 -11.18 7.14 7.61
CA ALA A 123 -12.01 7.25 6.40
C ALA A 123 -11.21 7.61 5.13
N ARG A 124 -10.18 8.47 5.24
CA ARG A 124 -9.25 8.79 4.13
C ARG A 124 -8.57 7.57 3.50
N ILE A 125 -8.23 6.55 4.30
CA ILE A 125 -7.62 5.30 3.83
C ILE A 125 -8.66 4.47 3.07
N ILE A 126 -9.87 4.33 3.65
CA ILE A 126 -10.99 3.60 3.03
C ILE A 126 -11.33 4.20 1.67
N TYR A 127 -11.44 5.53 1.59
CA TYR A 127 -11.64 6.24 0.32
C TYR A 127 -10.51 5.98 -0.67
N SER A 128 -9.25 6.19 -0.29
CA SER A 128 -8.13 6.03 -1.24
C SER A 128 -7.94 4.58 -1.70
N VAL A 129 -8.26 3.58 -0.88
CA VAL A 129 -8.28 2.18 -1.31
C VAL A 129 -9.45 1.90 -2.26
N LYS A 130 -10.66 2.43 -2.00
CA LYS A 130 -11.79 2.36 -2.94
C LYS A 130 -11.43 2.98 -4.30
N GLN A 131 -10.83 4.17 -4.29
CA GLN A 131 -10.32 4.83 -5.52
C GLN A 131 -9.28 3.97 -6.23
N MET A 132 -8.33 3.35 -5.51
CA MET A 132 -7.36 2.45 -6.13
C MET A 132 -7.99 1.19 -6.72
N LYS A 133 -8.90 0.50 -6.00
CA LYS A 133 -9.61 -0.69 -6.50
C LYS A 133 -10.37 -0.43 -7.80
N ALA A 134 -10.79 0.80 -8.06
CA ALA A 134 -11.45 1.19 -9.32
C ALA A 134 -10.49 1.33 -10.52
N LEU A 135 -9.20 1.63 -10.31
CA LEU A 135 -8.26 1.96 -11.39
C LEU A 135 -8.10 0.88 -12.48
N PRO A 136 -8.11 -0.44 -12.19
CA PRO A 136 -8.14 -1.49 -13.21
C PRO A 136 -9.38 -1.43 -14.11
N GLY A 137 -10.56 -1.18 -13.54
CA GLY A 137 -11.82 -1.06 -14.30
C GLY A 137 -11.88 0.21 -15.15
N VAL A 138 -11.48 1.36 -14.56
CA VAL A 138 -11.35 2.64 -15.28
C VAL A 138 -10.37 2.52 -16.46
N PHE A 139 -9.28 1.77 -16.30
CA PHE A 139 -8.34 1.53 -17.39
C PHE A 139 -8.96 0.75 -18.55
N VAL A 140 -9.81 -0.23 -18.27
CA VAL A 140 -10.54 -1.02 -19.28
C VAL A 140 -11.61 -0.19 -19.99
N SER A 141 -12.36 0.64 -19.26
CA SER A 141 -13.48 1.40 -19.83
C SER A 141 -13.03 2.66 -20.59
N GLU A 142 -11.96 3.34 -20.16
CA GLU A 142 -11.54 4.62 -20.73
C GLU A 142 -10.22 4.58 -21.53
N GLY A 143 -9.38 3.57 -21.31
CA GLY A 143 -8.01 3.50 -21.84
C GLY A 143 -7.04 4.49 -21.19
N ARG A 144 -7.38 4.99 -20.00
CA ARG A 144 -6.57 5.91 -19.17
C ARG A 144 -6.77 5.61 -17.69
N THR A 145 -5.92 6.20 -16.83
CA THR A 145 -6.14 6.30 -15.39
C THR A 145 -5.68 7.67 -14.90
N SER A 146 -5.69 7.89 -13.59
CA SER A 146 -5.06 9.05 -12.94
C SER A 146 -3.52 9.10 -13.11
N PHE A 147 -2.87 8.05 -13.63
CA PHE A 147 -1.43 7.98 -13.86
C PHE A 147 -0.98 7.43 -15.24
N ILE A 148 -1.91 6.85 -16.02
CA ILE A 148 -1.69 6.39 -17.41
C ILE A 148 -2.50 7.30 -18.34
N HIS A 149 -1.86 8.11 -19.19
CA HIS A 149 -2.59 8.95 -20.15
C HIS A 149 -2.86 8.26 -21.48
N LYS A 150 -4.06 8.46 -22.03
CA LYS A 150 -4.54 7.86 -23.28
C LYS A 150 -3.60 8.07 -24.47
N HIS A 151 -3.04 9.27 -24.60
CA HIS A 151 -2.19 9.67 -25.73
C HIS A 151 -0.68 9.42 -25.52
N LEU A 152 -0.26 8.88 -24.36
CA LEU A 152 1.15 8.61 -24.03
C LEU A 152 1.77 7.54 -24.95
N TYR A 153 0.93 6.63 -25.45
CA TYR A 153 1.32 5.43 -26.17
C TYR A 153 0.68 5.32 -27.56
N GLU A 154 0.14 6.43 -28.08
CA GLU A 154 -0.56 6.49 -29.37
C GLU A 154 0.33 6.10 -30.59
N PRO A 155 1.63 6.45 -30.66
CA PRO A 155 2.49 6.00 -31.76
C PRO A 155 2.83 4.51 -31.74
N TYR A 156 2.86 3.90 -30.54
CA TYR A 156 3.16 2.49 -30.30
C TYR A 156 2.77 2.13 -28.87
N THR A 157 1.83 1.19 -28.69
CA THR A 157 1.45 0.67 -27.36
C THR A 157 2.46 -0.38 -26.86
N PRO A 158 3.20 -0.14 -25.76
CA PRO A 158 4.16 -1.11 -25.23
C PRO A 158 3.50 -2.43 -24.83
N ARG A 159 4.25 -3.53 -24.92
CA ARG A 159 3.68 -4.87 -24.66
C ARG A 159 3.14 -5.02 -23.24
N ALA A 160 3.76 -4.37 -22.26
CA ALA A 160 3.27 -4.35 -20.87
C ALA A 160 1.86 -3.73 -20.74
N ILE A 161 1.60 -2.64 -21.50
CA ILE A 161 0.30 -1.96 -21.52
C ILE A 161 -0.76 -2.82 -22.24
N GLN A 162 -0.39 -3.47 -23.35
CA GLN A 162 -1.28 -4.41 -24.04
C GLN A 162 -1.68 -5.60 -23.16
N ASP A 163 -0.68 -6.26 -22.55
CA ASP A 163 -0.92 -7.43 -21.70
C ASP A 163 -1.73 -7.06 -20.44
N VAL A 164 -1.43 -5.93 -19.78
CA VAL A 164 -2.15 -5.54 -18.55
C VAL A 164 -3.58 -5.08 -18.83
N LEU A 165 -3.85 -4.38 -19.94
CA LEU A 165 -5.23 -4.02 -20.33
C LEU A 165 -6.09 -5.28 -20.50
N GLY A 166 -5.54 -6.32 -21.15
CA GLY A 166 -6.20 -7.61 -21.29
C GLY A 166 -6.42 -8.32 -19.95
N VAL A 167 -5.46 -8.25 -19.03
CA VAL A 167 -5.60 -8.85 -17.68
C VAL A 167 -6.58 -8.09 -16.80
N CYS A 168 -6.61 -6.75 -16.86
CA CYS A 168 -7.65 -5.95 -16.19
C CYS A 168 -9.05 -6.28 -16.73
N ALA A 169 -9.20 -6.49 -18.04
CA ALA A 169 -10.48 -6.89 -18.63
C ALA A 169 -10.89 -8.34 -18.27
N LEU A 170 -9.93 -9.25 -18.02
CA LEU A 170 -10.22 -10.58 -17.47
C LEU A 170 -10.60 -10.52 -15.99
N TYR A 171 -9.98 -9.61 -15.22
CA TYR A 171 -10.29 -9.36 -13.82
C TYR A 171 -11.67 -8.71 -13.62
N ASP A 172 -12.06 -7.76 -14.46
CA ASP A 172 -13.43 -7.18 -14.50
C ASP A 172 -14.51 -8.24 -14.80
N ARG A 173 -14.12 -9.36 -15.42
CA ARG A 173 -14.98 -10.51 -15.74
C ARG A 173 -14.69 -11.74 -14.84
N LYS A 174 -14.05 -11.51 -13.68
CA LYS A 174 -13.82 -12.53 -12.65
C LYS A 174 -15.16 -13.01 -12.07
N THR A 175 -15.28 -14.31 -11.84
CA THR A 175 -16.36 -14.95 -11.07
C THR A 175 -15.76 -16.04 -10.20
N GLU A 176 -16.48 -16.50 -9.17
CA GLU A 176 -16.08 -17.64 -8.32
C GLU A 176 -15.57 -18.84 -9.15
N SER A 177 -16.29 -19.17 -10.24
CA SER A 177 -15.98 -20.31 -11.12
C SER A 177 -14.73 -20.13 -11.99
N ASN A 178 -14.18 -18.92 -12.12
CA ASN A 178 -12.99 -18.63 -12.95
C ASN A 178 -11.83 -17.98 -12.16
N GLN A 179 -12.02 -17.63 -10.88
CA GLN A 179 -11.10 -16.87 -10.05
C GLN A 179 -9.66 -17.43 -10.06
N ASP A 180 -9.48 -18.73 -9.83
CA ASP A 180 -8.17 -19.40 -9.84
C ASP A 180 -7.43 -19.30 -11.18
N LEU A 181 -8.16 -19.19 -12.29
CA LEU A 181 -7.58 -18.98 -13.61
C LEU A 181 -7.15 -17.53 -13.79
N VAL A 182 -7.99 -16.58 -13.38
CA VAL A 182 -7.71 -15.13 -13.46
C VAL A 182 -6.52 -14.76 -12.56
N TYR A 183 -6.49 -15.18 -11.30
CA TYR A 183 -5.38 -14.95 -10.37
C TYR A 183 -4.07 -15.60 -10.83
N ARG A 184 -4.12 -16.81 -11.40
CA ARG A 184 -2.94 -17.45 -12.02
C ARG A 184 -2.41 -16.67 -13.22
N ILE A 185 -3.28 -16.09 -14.05
CA ILE A 185 -2.89 -15.21 -15.17
C ILE A 185 -2.25 -13.91 -14.64
N ILE A 186 -2.78 -13.33 -13.56
CA ILE A 186 -2.22 -12.15 -12.88
C ILE A 186 -0.80 -12.43 -12.36
N SER A 187 -0.58 -13.52 -11.59
CA SER A 187 0.77 -13.90 -11.15
C SER A 187 1.71 -14.14 -12.34
N GLN A 188 1.27 -14.86 -13.37
CA GLN A 188 2.10 -15.13 -14.56
C GLN A 188 2.47 -13.87 -15.36
N LEU A 189 1.63 -12.82 -15.36
CA LEU A 189 2.01 -11.54 -15.96
C LEU A 189 2.95 -10.74 -15.05
N ALA A 190 2.71 -10.73 -13.73
CA ALA A 190 3.60 -10.08 -12.77
C ALA A 190 5.02 -10.67 -12.82
N ASP A 191 5.17 -12.00 -12.75
CA ASP A 191 6.46 -12.69 -12.88
C ASP A 191 7.14 -12.42 -14.25
N ARG A 192 6.36 -12.30 -15.33
CA ARG A 192 6.87 -11.98 -16.69
C ARG A 192 7.35 -10.53 -16.81
N LEU A 193 6.72 -9.59 -16.12
CA LEU A 193 7.21 -8.22 -16.03
C LEU A 193 8.51 -8.21 -15.20
N VAL A 194 8.44 -8.72 -13.96
CA VAL A 194 9.56 -8.81 -13.00
C VAL A 194 10.83 -9.41 -13.62
N SER A 195 10.72 -10.51 -14.37
CA SER A 195 11.86 -11.17 -15.04
C SER A 195 12.44 -10.40 -16.22
N ARG A 196 11.79 -9.33 -16.71
CA ARG A 196 12.25 -8.47 -17.81
C ARG A 196 13.02 -7.22 -17.35
N PHE A 197 13.61 -7.23 -16.16
CA PHE A 197 14.43 -6.16 -15.58
C PHE A 197 15.74 -5.79 -16.34
N ALA A 198 15.86 -6.19 -17.61
CA ALA A 198 16.92 -5.73 -18.50
C ALA A 198 16.79 -4.22 -18.80
N THR A 199 17.84 -3.62 -19.36
CA THR A 199 17.94 -2.18 -19.65
C THR A 199 17.04 -1.74 -20.82
N VAL A 200 15.72 -1.74 -20.63
CA VAL A 200 14.73 -1.23 -21.58
C VAL A 200 14.78 0.31 -21.67
N PRO A 201 14.26 0.93 -22.76
CA PRO A 201 14.01 2.37 -22.83
C PRO A 201 13.16 2.87 -21.66
N VAL A 202 13.30 4.14 -21.25
CA VAL A 202 12.57 4.65 -20.06
C VAL A 202 11.04 4.68 -20.28
N LEU A 203 10.58 4.80 -21.53
CA LEU A 203 9.16 4.68 -21.89
C LEU A 203 8.60 3.24 -21.69
N GLU A 204 9.41 2.22 -21.99
CA GLU A 204 9.11 0.80 -21.73
C GLU A 204 9.22 0.47 -20.23
N GLN A 205 10.14 1.10 -19.50
CA GLN A 205 10.19 1.00 -18.04
C GLN A 205 8.95 1.63 -17.40
N LEU A 206 8.55 2.83 -17.82
CA LEU A 206 7.31 3.48 -17.38
C LEU A 206 6.12 2.55 -17.61
N ALA A 207 6.00 1.99 -18.81
CA ALA A 207 4.95 1.03 -19.15
C ALA A 207 4.96 -0.22 -18.25
N SER A 208 6.15 -0.74 -17.94
CA SER A 208 6.32 -1.92 -17.08
C SER A 208 5.99 -1.63 -15.62
N VAL A 209 6.34 -0.44 -15.11
CA VAL A 209 5.95 0.01 -13.76
C VAL A 209 4.45 0.26 -13.71
N GLN A 210 3.87 0.97 -14.68
CA GLN A 210 2.42 1.22 -14.75
C GLN A 210 1.60 -0.08 -14.75
N ALA A 211 2.02 -1.06 -15.57
CA ALA A 211 1.41 -2.38 -15.62
C ALA A 211 1.55 -3.12 -14.28
N LEU A 212 2.74 -3.09 -13.66
CA LEU A 212 2.96 -3.72 -12.36
C LEU A 212 2.14 -3.04 -11.25
N THR A 213 1.97 -1.71 -11.27
CA THR A 213 1.11 -0.98 -10.32
C THR A 213 -0.35 -1.47 -10.39
N LEU A 214 -0.93 -1.62 -11.58
CA LEU A 214 -2.30 -2.15 -11.74
C LEU A 214 -2.42 -3.60 -11.22
N LEU A 215 -1.43 -4.44 -11.47
CA LEU A 215 -1.42 -5.82 -10.96
C LEU A 215 -1.26 -5.85 -9.43
N GLN A 216 -0.42 -5.00 -8.85
CA GLN A 216 -0.25 -4.90 -7.39
C GLN A 216 -1.51 -4.36 -6.70
N ILE A 217 -2.23 -3.39 -7.28
CA ILE A 217 -3.55 -2.95 -6.81
C ILE A 217 -4.52 -4.13 -6.69
N ILE A 218 -4.65 -4.93 -7.75
CA ILE A 218 -5.52 -6.12 -7.75
C ILE A 218 -5.06 -7.11 -6.67
N ARG A 219 -3.77 -7.45 -6.64
CA ARG A 219 -3.23 -8.49 -5.76
C ARG A 219 -3.31 -8.13 -4.27
N LEU A 220 -3.17 -6.86 -3.91
CA LEU A 220 -3.16 -6.39 -2.52
C LEU A 220 -4.56 -6.09 -1.98
N PHE A 221 -5.49 -5.63 -2.81
CA PHE A 221 -6.81 -5.14 -2.37
C PHE A 221 -8.01 -6.00 -2.84
N ASP A 222 -7.81 -7.02 -3.69
CA ASP A 222 -8.87 -7.95 -4.11
C ASP A 222 -8.41 -9.42 -4.17
N GLY A 223 -7.12 -9.64 -4.44
CA GLY A 223 -6.50 -10.97 -4.56
C GLY A 223 -6.56 -11.82 -3.30
N ASP A 224 -6.53 -13.14 -3.48
CA ASP A 224 -6.46 -14.14 -2.41
C ASP A 224 -5.15 -14.09 -1.58
N ILE A 225 -5.03 -14.97 -0.58
CA ILE A 225 -3.83 -15.11 0.28
C ILE A 225 -2.54 -15.30 -0.55
N ARG A 226 -2.60 -16.01 -1.68
CA ARG A 226 -1.44 -16.27 -2.55
C ARG A 226 -1.09 -15.05 -3.39
N GLN A 227 -2.09 -14.37 -3.95
CA GLN A 227 -1.89 -13.11 -4.67
C GLN A 227 -1.22 -12.05 -3.78
N ARG A 228 -1.69 -11.93 -2.52
CA ARG A 228 -1.09 -11.04 -1.51
C ARG A 228 0.34 -11.46 -1.17
N ALA A 229 0.59 -12.73 -0.84
CA ALA A 229 1.93 -13.23 -0.53
C ALA A 229 2.93 -13.06 -1.69
N ASP A 230 2.49 -13.28 -2.94
CA ASP A 230 3.33 -13.01 -4.11
C ASP A 230 3.52 -11.50 -4.39
N ALA A 231 2.56 -10.65 -4.01
CA ALA A 231 2.69 -9.20 -4.11
C ALA A 231 3.69 -8.64 -3.09
N GLU A 232 3.63 -9.11 -1.83
CA GLU A 232 4.66 -8.85 -0.80
C GLU A 232 6.05 -9.29 -1.28
N ARG A 233 6.16 -10.52 -1.81
CA ARG A 233 7.39 -11.06 -2.42
C ARG A 233 7.91 -10.21 -3.59
N THR A 234 7.05 -9.40 -4.22
CA THR A 234 7.40 -8.49 -5.33
C THR A 234 7.75 -7.06 -4.85
N GLU A 235 7.30 -6.65 -3.66
CA GLU A 235 7.38 -5.26 -3.17
C GLU A 235 8.80 -4.66 -3.20
N PRO A 236 9.87 -5.30 -2.70
CA PRO A 236 11.21 -4.70 -2.69
C PRO A 236 11.72 -4.38 -4.10
N LEU A 237 11.33 -5.17 -5.09
CA LEU A 237 11.68 -4.95 -6.49
C LEU A 237 10.82 -3.84 -7.12
N PHE A 238 9.52 -3.79 -6.80
CA PHE A 238 8.62 -2.73 -7.25
C PHE A 238 9.08 -1.34 -6.78
N ILE A 239 9.48 -1.21 -5.50
CA ILE A 239 10.07 0.03 -4.96
C ILE A 239 11.41 0.36 -5.64
N ALA A 240 12.28 -0.64 -5.87
CA ALA A 240 13.52 -0.43 -6.62
C ALA A 240 13.28 0.05 -8.05
N TRP A 241 12.22 -0.43 -8.71
CA TRP A 241 11.82 0.00 -10.05
C TRP A 241 11.30 1.44 -10.09
N ILE A 242 10.51 1.85 -9.10
CA ILE A 242 10.02 3.23 -8.95
C ILE A 242 11.20 4.20 -8.79
N ARG A 243 12.10 3.91 -7.84
CA ARG A 243 13.33 4.70 -7.61
C ARG A 243 14.23 4.76 -8.85
N GLN A 244 14.37 3.64 -9.59
CA GLN A 244 15.14 3.61 -10.83
C GLN A 244 14.48 4.42 -11.97
N LEU A 245 13.15 4.36 -12.11
CA LEU A 245 12.38 5.15 -13.09
C LEU A 245 12.50 6.65 -12.79
N GLN A 246 12.41 7.05 -11.51
CA GLN A 246 12.63 8.42 -11.05
C GLN A 246 14.04 8.90 -11.43
N HIS A 247 15.08 8.13 -11.11
CA HIS A 247 16.46 8.50 -11.44
C HIS A 247 16.72 8.60 -12.95
N ARG A 248 16.24 7.63 -13.74
CA ARG A 248 16.44 7.64 -15.21
C ARG A 248 15.64 8.73 -15.92
N SER A 249 14.45 9.08 -15.43
CA SER A 249 13.68 10.19 -16.01
C SER A 249 14.31 11.55 -15.69
N GLN A 250 14.83 11.77 -14.48
CA GLN A 250 15.60 12.96 -14.11
C GLN A 250 16.87 13.14 -14.97
N GLN A 251 17.52 12.06 -15.40
CA GLN A 251 18.66 12.12 -16.32
C GLN A 251 18.27 12.58 -17.74
N ILE A 252 17.07 12.23 -18.22
CA ILE A 252 16.58 12.60 -19.56
C ILE A 252 15.99 14.01 -19.56
N LEU A 253 15.17 14.34 -18.56
CA LEU A 253 14.41 15.58 -18.46
C LEU A 253 15.23 16.73 -17.83
N GLY A 254 16.30 16.37 -17.10
CA GLY A 254 17.18 17.27 -16.38
C GLY A 254 16.85 17.35 -14.88
N THR A 255 17.88 17.47 -14.05
CA THR A 255 17.76 17.57 -12.58
C THR A 255 17.07 18.85 -12.08
N LYS A 256 16.91 19.85 -12.95
CA LYS A 256 16.07 21.03 -12.73
C LYS A 256 14.73 20.97 -13.49
N ALA A 257 14.15 19.78 -13.59
CA ALA A 257 12.71 19.61 -13.81
C ALA A 257 11.90 19.97 -12.54
N ASP A 258 12.24 21.13 -11.95
CA ASP A 258 11.37 21.88 -11.06
C ASP A 258 10.04 22.10 -11.80
N ILE A 259 8.89 21.94 -11.13
CA ILE A 259 7.61 22.22 -11.80
C ILE A 259 7.50 23.73 -12.02
N THR A 260 7.94 24.10 -13.20
CA THR A 260 7.93 25.43 -13.80
C THR A 260 6.90 25.40 -14.91
N CYS A 261 5.96 26.34 -14.85
CA CYS A 261 4.85 26.43 -15.78
C CYS A 261 5.38 26.39 -17.24
N PRO A 262 4.83 25.57 -18.17
CA PRO A 262 5.43 25.38 -19.49
C PRO A 262 5.47 26.65 -20.37
N SER A 263 4.68 27.68 -20.02
CA SER A 263 4.73 29.02 -20.62
C SER A 263 5.81 29.95 -20.04
N SER A 264 6.48 29.55 -18.95
CA SER A 264 7.53 30.31 -18.25
C SER A 264 8.96 29.87 -18.62
N SER A 265 9.12 28.66 -19.17
CA SER A 265 10.41 28.16 -19.65
C SER A 265 10.76 28.76 -21.00
N SER A 266 11.98 29.28 -21.16
CA SER A 266 12.52 29.79 -22.43
C SER A 266 12.77 28.71 -23.50
N ARG A 267 12.44 27.45 -23.19
CA ARG A 267 12.48 26.29 -24.08
C ARG A 267 11.05 25.86 -24.36
N THR A 268 10.69 25.73 -25.63
CA THR A 268 9.42 25.12 -26.05
C THR A 268 9.41 23.63 -25.68
N VAL A 269 8.64 23.28 -24.65
CA VAL A 269 8.38 21.88 -24.27
C VAL A 269 7.24 21.37 -25.16
N SER A 270 7.43 20.24 -25.86
CA SER A 270 6.33 19.63 -26.62
C SER A 270 5.30 19.02 -25.67
N TRP A 271 4.04 18.90 -26.12
CA TRP A 271 3.01 18.25 -25.31
C TRP A 271 3.39 16.80 -24.97
N GLN A 272 4.06 16.08 -25.87
CA GLN A 272 4.49 14.70 -25.64
C GLN A 272 5.64 14.59 -24.61
N ASP A 273 6.61 15.52 -24.61
CA ASP A 273 7.65 15.57 -23.57
C ASP A 273 7.05 15.85 -22.18
N TRP A 274 6.12 16.82 -22.12
CA TRP A 274 5.39 17.13 -20.89
C TRP A 274 4.56 15.92 -20.43
N LEU A 275 3.88 15.26 -21.35
CA LEU A 275 2.99 14.14 -21.03
C LEU A 275 3.75 12.92 -20.52
N PHE A 276 4.90 12.60 -21.12
CA PHE A 276 5.82 11.61 -20.59
C PHE A 276 6.32 11.99 -19.19
N ALA A 277 6.78 13.23 -19.00
CA ALA A 277 7.26 13.72 -17.70
C ALA A 277 6.19 13.72 -16.60
N GLU A 278 4.94 14.03 -16.95
CA GLU A 278 3.77 14.00 -16.05
C GLU A 278 3.36 12.57 -15.72
N SER A 279 3.29 11.69 -16.72
CA SER A 279 2.96 10.27 -16.52
C SER A 279 3.99 9.57 -15.64
N VAL A 280 5.28 9.89 -15.76
CA VAL A 280 6.32 9.39 -14.84
C VAL A 280 6.06 9.86 -13.41
N ARG A 281 5.89 11.17 -13.19
CA ARG A 281 5.64 11.74 -11.85
C ARG A 281 4.40 11.13 -11.19
N ARG A 282 3.30 11.02 -11.92
CA ARG A 282 2.04 10.40 -11.46
C ARG A 282 2.20 8.91 -11.15
N THR A 283 2.94 8.17 -11.97
CA THR A 283 3.21 6.73 -11.74
C THR A 283 4.03 6.50 -10.47
N ILE A 284 5.03 7.35 -10.21
CA ILE A 284 5.85 7.30 -8.99
C ILE A 284 4.98 7.57 -7.75
N ILE A 285 4.16 8.64 -7.80
CA ILE A 285 3.24 9.01 -6.71
C ILE A 285 2.28 7.85 -6.40
N VAL A 286 1.55 7.33 -7.40
CA VAL A 286 0.59 6.23 -7.19
C VAL A 286 1.28 4.95 -6.71
N GLY A 287 2.50 4.67 -7.18
CA GLY A 287 3.29 3.52 -6.72
C GLY A 287 3.66 3.58 -5.23
N TYR A 288 4.11 4.74 -4.74
CA TYR A 288 4.38 4.94 -3.32
C TYR A 288 3.10 5.04 -2.49
N THR A 289 2.02 5.63 -3.00
CA THR A 289 0.72 5.64 -2.30
C THR A 289 0.18 4.23 -2.11
N LEU A 290 0.31 3.36 -3.13
CA LEU A 290 -0.11 1.95 -3.04
C LEU A 290 0.63 1.22 -1.92
N GLN A 291 1.95 1.42 -1.84
CA GLN A 291 2.78 0.86 -0.77
C GLN A 291 2.37 1.43 0.60
N GLY A 292 2.28 2.76 0.75
CA GLY A 292 1.91 3.42 2.01
C GLY A 292 0.54 2.97 2.53
N LEU A 293 -0.47 2.93 1.66
CA LEU A 293 -1.80 2.39 2.00
C LEU A 293 -1.73 0.94 2.46
N TYR A 294 -1.01 0.07 1.74
CA TYR A 294 -0.90 -1.34 2.10
C TYR A 294 -0.11 -1.55 3.41
N CYS A 295 0.98 -0.82 3.63
CA CYS A 295 1.71 -0.82 4.90
C CYS A 295 0.82 -0.37 6.07
N PHE A 296 0.06 0.72 5.88
CA PHE A 296 -0.87 1.23 6.88
C PHE A 296 -1.96 0.21 7.21
N LEU A 297 -2.57 -0.41 6.19
CA LEU A 297 -3.56 -1.47 6.37
C LEU A 297 -2.99 -2.67 7.14
N LYS A 298 -1.77 -3.10 6.80
CA LYS A 298 -1.15 -4.30 7.38
C LYS A 298 -0.62 -4.10 8.81
N ASN A 299 -0.05 -2.93 9.09
CA ASN A 299 0.74 -2.69 10.31
C ASN A 299 0.08 -1.70 11.28
N GLY A 300 -0.87 -0.89 10.81
CA GLY A 300 -1.42 0.27 11.53
C GLY A 300 -0.59 1.54 11.44
N TRP A 301 0.47 1.52 10.63
CA TRP A 301 1.31 2.67 10.38
C TRP A 301 2.06 2.52 9.05
N ASP A 302 2.45 3.65 8.49
CA ASP A 302 3.36 3.71 7.35
C ASP A 302 4.44 4.77 7.55
N ASP A 303 5.58 4.58 6.88
CA ASP A 303 6.68 5.54 6.83
C ASP A 303 6.86 6.17 5.44
N SER A 304 5.95 5.89 4.48
CA SER A 304 6.12 6.24 3.06
C SER A 304 6.26 7.75 2.81
N HIS A 305 5.81 8.58 3.74
CA HIS A 305 5.93 10.04 3.72
C HIS A 305 7.31 10.58 3.30
N HIS A 306 8.42 9.89 3.62
CA HIS A 306 9.77 10.32 3.26
C HIS A 306 10.04 10.25 1.74
N GLU A 307 9.35 9.38 1.00
CA GLU A 307 9.45 9.30 -0.46
C GLU A 307 8.72 10.47 -1.15
N PHE A 308 7.76 11.11 -0.48
CA PHE A 308 6.94 12.19 -1.06
C PHE A 308 7.58 13.58 -0.99
N GLU A 309 8.52 13.85 -0.08
CA GLU A 309 9.07 15.19 0.21
C GLU A 309 9.57 15.95 -1.05
N ASN A 310 10.12 15.20 -2.01
CA ASN A 310 10.68 15.70 -3.27
C ASN A 310 9.81 15.39 -4.50
N LEU A 311 8.58 14.90 -4.32
CA LEU A 311 7.62 14.63 -5.39
C LEU A 311 6.74 15.83 -5.68
N SER A 312 6.22 15.87 -6.90
CA SER A 312 5.35 16.93 -7.41
C SER A 312 4.67 16.51 -8.70
N PHE A 313 3.52 17.09 -9.03
CA PHE A 313 2.75 16.82 -10.26
C PHE A 313 1.90 18.03 -10.68
N TYR A 314 1.34 18.03 -11.90
CA TYR A 314 0.37 19.04 -12.29
C TYR A 314 -1.04 18.55 -11.94
N ALA A 315 -1.66 19.13 -10.91
CA ALA A 315 -3.01 18.77 -10.47
C ALA A 315 -4.13 19.36 -11.35
N GLN A 316 -3.77 20.16 -12.37
CA GLN A 316 -4.72 20.83 -13.25
C GLN A 316 -5.37 19.85 -14.25
N ASN A 317 -6.63 19.52 -14.00
CA ASN A 317 -7.52 18.68 -14.80
C ASN A 317 -7.50 19.04 -16.30
N THR A 318 -7.59 20.33 -16.64
CA THR A 318 -7.59 20.80 -18.04
C THR A 318 -6.28 20.55 -18.80
N LEU A 319 -5.18 20.23 -18.10
CA LEU A 319 -3.92 19.82 -18.73
C LEU A 319 -3.78 18.30 -18.83
N TRP A 320 -4.19 17.56 -17.79
CA TRP A 320 -4.12 16.09 -17.76
C TRP A 320 -5.23 15.40 -18.58
N ALA A 321 -6.37 16.08 -18.83
CA ALA A 321 -7.46 15.56 -19.65
C ALA A 321 -7.43 16.04 -21.12
N ALA A 322 -6.39 16.75 -21.55
CA ALA A 322 -6.28 17.26 -22.92
C ALA A 322 -6.12 16.12 -23.94
N THR A 323 -6.91 16.12 -25.02
CA THR A 323 -6.84 15.08 -26.07
C THR A 323 -6.03 15.52 -27.30
N SER A 324 -5.33 16.66 -27.21
CA SER A 324 -4.42 17.15 -28.25
C SER A 324 -3.46 18.22 -27.71
N GLU A 325 -2.33 18.41 -28.39
CA GLU A 325 -1.38 19.51 -28.12
C GLU A 325 -2.05 20.89 -28.24
N SER A 326 -3.01 21.04 -29.17
CA SER A 326 -3.80 22.27 -29.30
C SER A 326 -4.76 22.52 -28.13
N GLN A 327 -5.35 21.49 -27.54
CA GLN A 327 -6.14 21.62 -26.31
C GLN A 327 -5.24 21.93 -25.11
N TRP A 328 -4.09 21.25 -25.00
CA TRP A 328 -3.12 21.48 -23.92
C TRP A 328 -2.57 22.91 -23.95
N HIS A 329 -2.16 23.42 -25.11
CA HIS A 329 -1.78 24.83 -25.27
C HIS A 329 -2.93 25.80 -24.95
N SER A 330 -4.17 25.48 -25.30
CA SER A 330 -5.33 26.29 -24.91
C SER A 330 -5.56 26.27 -23.39
N GLY A 331 -5.35 25.12 -22.74
CA GLY A 331 -5.37 24.97 -21.29
C GLY A 331 -4.32 25.86 -20.60
N LEU A 332 -3.08 25.83 -21.08
CA LEU A 332 -1.98 26.68 -20.60
C LEU A 332 -2.20 28.19 -20.79
N GLN A 333 -3.09 28.59 -21.70
CA GLN A 333 -3.47 29.99 -21.94
C GLN A 333 -4.70 30.43 -21.12
N ARG A 334 -5.54 29.48 -20.67
CA ARG A 334 -6.85 29.74 -20.05
C ARG A 334 -6.90 29.44 -18.55
N CYS A 335 -6.05 28.55 -18.08
CA CYS A 335 -5.93 28.15 -16.68
C CYS A 335 -4.53 28.51 -16.18
N ASN A 336 -4.43 28.97 -14.93
CA ASN A 336 -3.16 29.00 -14.23
C ASN A 336 -2.82 27.54 -13.87
N PRO A 337 -1.72 26.94 -14.35
CA PRO A 337 -1.38 25.57 -13.98
C PRO A 337 -1.09 25.46 -12.48
N ILE A 338 -1.49 24.36 -11.85
CA ILE A 338 -1.32 24.11 -10.41
C ILE A 338 -0.15 23.13 -10.23
N PRO A 339 1.07 23.59 -9.86
CA PRO A 339 2.31 22.81 -9.87
C PRO A 339 2.59 22.15 -8.51
N VAL A 340 1.66 21.37 -7.98
CA VAL A 340 1.67 20.89 -6.59
C VAL A 340 2.94 20.11 -6.25
N ARG A 341 3.66 20.57 -5.22
CA ARG A 341 4.73 19.84 -4.52
C ARG A 341 4.20 19.37 -3.17
N PHE A 342 4.57 18.17 -2.71
CA PHE A 342 4.13 17.71 -1.38
C PHE A 342 4.75 18.51 -0.23
N SER A 343 5.94 19.11 -0.45
CA SER A 343 6.63 19.97 0.52
C SER A 343 6.05 21.40 0.64
N SER A 344 5.26 21.87 -0.33
CA SER A 344 4.57 23.17 -0.32
C SER A 344 3.07 23.07 -0.62
N TRP A 345 2.46 21.91 -0.31
CA TRP A 345 1.10 21.54 -0.73
C TRP A 345 0.06 22.65 -0.49
N ASP A 346 0.04 23.22 0.72
CA ASP A 346 -0.95 24.22 1.13
C ASP A 346 -0.79 25.57 0.41
N GLU A 347 0.43 25.91 -0.04
CA GLU A 347 0.70 27.09 -0.84
C GLU A 347 0.29 26.85 -2.29
N ASP A 348 0.72 25.73 -2.89
CA ASP A 348 0.43 25.37 -4.28
C ASP A 348 -1.08 25.17 -4.55
N ILE A 349 -1.83 24.62 -3.58
CA ILE A 349 -3.27 24.33 -3.72
C ILE A 349 -4.16 25.54 -3.37
N SER A 350 -3.61 26.59 -2.75
CA SER A 350 -4.36 27.69 -2.11
C SER A 350 -5.37 28.43 -3.01
N VAL A 351 -5.14 28.45 -4.32
CA VAL A 351 -5.99 29.13 -5.32
C VAL A 351 -6.80 28.17 -6.20
N ALA A 352 -6.67 26.86 -5.98
CA ALA A 352 -7.35 25.83 -6.75
C ALA A 352 -8.86 25.79 -6.47
N LYS A 353 -9.65 25.37 -7.46
CA LYS A 353 -11.09 25.14 -7.30
C LYS A 353 -11.44 23.67 -7.59
N PRO A 354 -12.61 23.19 -7.14
CA PRO A 354 -13.02 21.79 -7.36
C PRO A 354 -13.14 21.36 -8.84
N VAL A 355 -13.30 22.33 -9.76
CA VAL A 355 -13.27 22.09 -11.21
C VAL A 355 -11.86 21.95 -11.79
N ASP A 356 -10.88 22.61 -11.19
CA ASP A 356 -9.48 22.63 -11.63
C ASP A 356 -8.75 21.35 -11.27
N ILE A 357 -9.17 20.66 -10.21
CA ILE A 357 -8.52 19.45 -9.70
C ILE A 357 -9.01 18.17 -10.40
N GLU A 358 -8.07 17.29 -10.71
CA GLU A 358 -8.32 15.92 -11.17
C GLU A 358 -8.12 14.88 -10.05
N ASP A 359 -8.35 13.63 -10.41
CA ASP A 359 -8.74 12.59 -9.46
C ASP A 359 -7.54 12.09 -8.63
N LEU A 360 -6.30 12.18 -9.14
CA LEU A 360 -5.09 12.01 -8.30
C LEU A 360 -4.95 13.17 -7.31
N GLY A 361 -5.11 14.41 -7.76
CA GLY A 361 -5.08 15.60 -6.91
C GLY A 361 -6.06 15.51 -5.74
N MET A 362 -7.30 15.09 -5.99
CA MET A 362 -8.28 14.86 -4.93
C MET A 362 -7.88 13.69 -4.02
N MET A 363 -7.41 12.56 -4.57
CA MET A 363 -6.96 11.42 -3.76
C MET A 363 -5.79 11.78 -2.82
N MET A 364 -4.84 12.58 -3.29
CA MET A 364 -3.74 13.10 -2.46
C MET A 364 -4.25 14.08 -1.41
N MET A 365 -5.18 14.97 -1.75
CA MET A 365 -5.75 15.92 -0.81
C MET A 365 -6.53 15.22 0.33
N VAL A 366 -7.29 14.17 0.04
CA VAL A 366 -8.01 13.37 1.05
C VAL A 366 -7.03 12.68 2.01
N LEU A 367 -5.90 12.17 1.51
CA LEU A 367 -4.86 11.59 2.37
C LEU A 367 -4.22 12.64 3.29
N ILE A 368 -3.98 13.86 2.79
CA ILE A 368 -3.30 14.93 3.52
C ILE A 368 -4.24 15.67 4.50
N LYS A 369 -5.51 15.86 4.14
CA LYS A 369 -6.47 16.71 4.87
C LYS A 369 -7.69 15.99 5.47
N GLY A 370 -7.96 14.75 5.07
CA GLY A 370 -9.15 13.99 5.47
C GLY A 370 -10.38 14.29 4.59
N ILE A 371 -11.35 13.37 4.60
CA ILE A 371 -12.56 13.46 3.76
C ILE A 371 -13.35 14.72 4.09
N ASP A 372 -13.67 14.98 5.36
CA ASP A 372 -14.54 16.10 5.76
C ASP A 372 -14.06 17.46 5.23
N HIS A 373 -12.74 17.69 5.26
CA HIS A 373 -12.12 18.87 4.68
C HIS A 373 -12.31 18.92 3.16
N CYS A 374 -12.06 17.81 2.46
CA CYS A 374 -12.22 17.72 1.02
C CYS A 374 -13.68 17.86 0.59
N SER A 375 -14.64 17.30 1.33
CA SER A 375 -16.08 17.44 1.08
C SER A 375 -16.54 18.90 1.23
N LEU A 376 -16.13 19.56 2.31
CA LEU A 376 -16.41 20.98 2.54
C LEU A 376 -15.74 21.90 1.51
N TRP A 377 -14.53 21.58 1.07
CA TRP A 377 -13.80 22.31 0.02
C TRP A 377 -14.41 22.08 -1.37
N ALA A 378 -14.88 20.87 -1.66
CA ALA A 378 -15.49 20.50 -2.94
C ALA A 378 -16.89 21.12 -3.10
N GLY A 379 -17.70 21.09 -2.05
CA GLY A 379 -19.14 21.36 -2.12
C GLY A 379 -19.91 20.26 -2.87
N ASP A 380 -21.19 20.13 -2.56
CA ASP A 380 -22.06 18.99 -2.87
C ASP A 380 -21.85 18.37 -4.26
N HIS A 381 -21.94 19.19 -5.33
CA HIS A 381 -21.77 18.77 -6.73
C HIS A 381 -20.41 18.10 -7.02
N TYR A 382 -19.32 18.60 -6.43
CA TYR A 382 -18.00 18.02 -6.63
C TYR A 382 -17.71 16.91 -5.60
N ALA A 383 -18.33 16.95 -4.43
CA ALA A 383 -18.29 15.84 -3.48
C ALA A 383 -18.92 14.57 -4.08
N GLU A 384 -20.01 14.72 -4.85
CA GLU A 384 -20.58 13.63 -5.66
C GLU A 384 -19.61 13.20 -6.78
N ARG A 385 -19.10 14.12 -7.62
CA ARG A 385 -18.12 13.81 -8.70
C ARG A 385 -16.96 12.95 -8.21
N PHE A 386 -16.40 13.28 -7.05
CA PHE A 386 -15.21 12.61 -6.52
C PHE A 386 -15.53 11.40 -5.62
N GLY A 387 -16.80 11.14 -5.29
CA GLY A 387 -17.17 10.07 -4.34
C GLY A 387 -16.72 10.34 -2.90
N LEU A 388 -16.79 11.60 -2.47
CA LEU A 388 -16.49 12.05 -1.10
C LEU A 388 -17.69 11.97 -0.15
N VAL A 389 -18.89 11.79 -0.70
CA VAL A 389 -20.11 11.47 0.05
C VAL A 389 -20.16 9.97 0.38
N SER A 390 -20.63 9.65 1.59
CA SER A 390 -20.68 8.31 2.19
C SER A 390 -21.91 7.51 1.78
#